data_AF-A0A554JYE6-F1
#
_entry.id   AF-A0A554JYE6-F1
#
_cell.length_a   1.000
_cell.length_b   1.000
_cell.length_c   1.000
_cell.angle_alpha   90.00
_cell.angle_beta   90.00
_cell.angle_gamma   90.00
#
_symmetry.space_group_name_H-M   'P 1'
#
loop_
_entity.id
_entity.type
_entity.pdbx_description
1 polymer ?
#
loop_
_entity_poly.entity_id
_entity_poly.type
_entity_poly.pdbx_seq_one_letter_code
_entity_poly.pdbx_strand_id
1 'polypeptide(L)' 'MIVAETIISEKRISDTVRKEVIDVIREVLSDPDAGLILTPKITQRLRYSQKSKKLGHVKSLAAIFEQYSV' A
#
# COMPACT_ATOMS: atom_id res chain seq x y z
N MET A 1 6.09 -22.85 19.20
CA MET A 1 6.94 -21.63 19.08
C MET A 1 6.68 -20.82 17.80
N ILE A 2 6.26 -21.44 16.69
CA ILE A 2 6.07 -20.77 15.39
C ILE A 2 4.95 -19.70 15.41
N VAL A 3 3.84 -19.97 16.10
CA VAL A 3 2.65 -19.08 16.11
C VAL A 3 2.92 -17.69 16.71
N ALA A 4 3.73 -17.61 17.77
CA ALA A 4 4.04 -16.33 18.40
C ALA A 4 4.91 -15.43 17.49
N GLU A 5 5.82 -16.04 16.73
CA GLU A 5 6.69 -15.36 15.79
C GLU A 5 5.90 -14.76 14.62
N THR A 6 4.92 -15.50 14.09
CA THR A 6 4.00 -15.04 13.03
C THR A 6 3.14 -13.87 13.50
N ILE A 7 2.52 -13.97 14.68
CA ILE A 7 1.67 -12.89 15.23
C ILE A 7 2.47 -11.59 15.46
N ILE A 8 3.73 -11.71 15.92
CA ILE A 8 4.61 -10.55 16.13
C ILE A 8 5.01 -9.92 14.79
N SER A 9 5.24 -10.74 13.75
CA SER A 9 5.54 -10.28 12.39
C SER A 9 4.35 -9.55 11.76
N GLU A 10 3.16 -10.14 11.80
CA GLU A 10 1.92 -9.54 11.29
C GLU A 10 1.64 -8.19 11.94
N LYS A 11 1.82 -8.10 13.27
CA LYS A 11 1.62 -6.86 14.02
C LYS A 11 2.60 -5.76 13.59
N ARG A 12 3.88 -6.10 13.38
CA ARG A 12 4.89 -5.15 12.89
C ARG A 12 4.59 -4.64 11.48
N ILE A 13 4.11 -5.51 10.59
CA ILE A 13 3.75 -5.14 9.23
C ILE A 13 2.51 -4.24 9.23
N SER A 14 1.48 -4.61 9.99
CA SER A 14 0.27 -3.81 10.17
C SER A 14 0.59 -2.42 10.73
N ASP A 15 1.47 -2.33 11.73
CA ASP A 15 1.90 -1.05 12.31
C ASP A 15 2.72 -0.21 11.33
N THR A 16 3.54 -0.84 10.48
CA THR A 16 4.32 -0.16 9.44
C THR A 16 3.40 0.40 8.36
N VAL A 17 2.49 -0.43 7.83
CA VAL A 17 1.49 0.01 6.84
C VAL A 17 0.61 1.12 7.41
N ARG A 18 0.17 0.99 8.67
CA ARG A 18 -0.63 2.03 9.34
C ARG A 18 0.13 3.34 9.45
N LYS A 19 1.43 3.33 9.81
CA LYS A 19 2.26 4.54 9.88
C LYS A 19 2.40 5.21 8.52
N GLU A 20 2.80 4.46 7.50
CA GLU A 20 2.96 4.97 6.13
C GLU A 20 1.65 5.57 5.59
N VAL A 21 0.52 4.90 5.82
CA VAL A 21 -0.80 5.40 5.42
C VAL A 21 -1.17 6.67 6.18
N ILE A 22 -0.92 6.73 7.49
CA ILE A 22 -1.18 7.93 8.31
C ILE A 22 -0.32 9.10 7.85
N ASP A 23 0.95 8.87 7.52
CA ASP A 23 1.87 9.93 7.10
C ASP A 23 1.48 10.49 5.74
N VAL A 24 1.10 9.64 4.78
CA VAL A 24 0.54 10.07 3.49
C VAL A 24 -0.78 10.83 3.67
N ILE A 25 -1.67 10.35 4.54
CA ILE A 25 -2.93 11.04 4.83
C ILE A 25 -2.66 12.40 5.49
N ARG A 26 -1.72 12.47 6.43
CA ARG A 26 -1.32 13.74 7.08
C ARG A 26 -0.73 14.72 6.08
N GLU A 27 0.10 14.25 5.15
CA GLU A 27 0.65 15.09 4.07
C GLU A 27 -0.48 15.65 3.20
N VAL A 28 -1.39 14.80 2.73
CA VAL A 28 -2.55 15.20 1.90
C VAL A 28 -3.49 16.16 2.65
N LEU A 29 -3.69 15.96 3.96
CA LEU A 29 -4.57 16.80 4.78
C LEU A 29 -3.88 18.04 5.35
N SER A 30 -2.55 18.12 5.31
CA SER A 30 -1.79 19.28 5.82
C SER A 30 -1.91 20.50 4.92
N ASP A 31 -2.19 20.29 3.63
CA ASP A 31 -2.55 21.34 2.69
C ASP A 31 -3.60 20.80 1.69
N PRO A 32 -4.89 20.79 2.09
CA PRO A 32 -5.97 20.25 1.26
C PRO A 32 -6.19 21.08 -0.01
N ASP A 33 -5.73 22.33 -0.04
CA ASP A 33 -5.87 23.26 -1.17
C ASP A 33 -4.70 23.18 -2.15
N ALA A 34 -3.49 22.83 -1.70
CA ALA A 34 -2.36 22.61 -2.61
C ALA A 34 -2.60 21.42 -3.53
N GLY A 35 -3.14 20.32 -2.99
CA GLY A 35 -3.20 19.03 -3.66
C GLY A 35 -1.79 18.53 -4.03
N LEU A 36 -1.55 17.22 -3.93
CA LEU A 36 -0.29 16.69 -4.48
C LEU A 36 -0.35 16.79 -6.00
N ILE A 37 0.47 17.66 -6.58
CA ILE A 37 0.58 17.80 -8.04
C ILE A 37 0.98 16.43 -8.60
N LEU A 38 0.10 15.86 -9.44
CA LEU A 38 0.39 14.62 -10.14
C LEU A 38 1.53 14.87 -11.13
N THR A 39 2.75 14.58 -10.70
CA THR A 39 3.91 14.65 -11.59
C THR A 39 3.70 13.70 -12.78
N PRO A 40 4.34 13.95 -13.93
CA PRO A 40 4.26 13.05 -15.09
C PRO A 40 4.60 11.59 -14.72
N LYS A 41 5.57 11.41 -13.80
CA LYS A 41 5.97 10.09 -13.27
C LYS A 41 4.83 9.41 -12.52
N ILE A 42 4.16 10.11 -11.60
CA ILE A 42 3.03 9.56 -10.85
C ILE A 42 1.86 9.24 -11.79
N THR A 43 1.56 10.16 -12.71
CA THR A 43 0.52 9.99 -13.73
C THR A 43 0.77 8.74 -14.59
N GLN A 44 2.02 8.54 -15.04
CA GLN A 44 2.43 7.36 -15.79
C GLN A 44 2.21 6.09 -14.96
N ARG A 45 2.69 6.04 -13.72
CA ARG A 45 2.50 4.88 -12.81
C ARG A 45 1.02 4.56 -12.58
N LEU A 46 0.18 5.57 -12.41
CA LEU A 46 -1.27 5.39 -12.26
C LEU A 46 -1.90 4.76 -13.52
N ARG A 47 -1.53 5.24 -14.71
CA ARG A 47 -2.00 4.66 -15.98
C ARG A 47 -1.59 3.19 -16.13
N TYR A 48 -0.33 2.87 -15.79
CA TYR A 48 0.14 1.48 -15.78
C TYR A 48 -0.64 0.62 -14.78
N SER A 49 -0.84 1.11 -13.56
CA SER A 49 -1.62 0.40 -12.52
C SER A 49 -3.05 0.10 -13.00
N GLN A 50 -3.74 1.10 -13.57
CA GLN A 50 -5.08 0.92 -14.13
C GLN A 50 -5.10 -0.08 -15.30
N LYS A 51 -4.10 -0.02 -16.19
CA LYS A 51 -3.96 -0.99 -17.29
C LYS A 51 -3.75 -2.41 -16.77
N SER A 52 -2.85 -2.60 -15.80
CA SER A 52 -2.60 -3.90 -15.17
C SER A 52 -3.86 -4.43 -14.48
N LYS A 53 -4.66 -3.56 -13.85
CA LYS A 53 -5.96 -3.95 -13.28
C LYS A 53 -6.93 -4.46 -14.34
N LYS A 54 -7.05 -3.76 -15.47
CA LYS A 54 -7.91 -4.20 -16.59
C LYS A 54 -7.47 -5.52 -17.21
N LEU A 55 -6.16 -5.80 -17.22
CA LEU A 55 -5.59 -7.03 -17.75
C LEU A 55 -5.61 -8.20 -16.74
N GLY A 56 -6.13 -8.00 -15.52
CA GLY A 56 -6.14 -9.04 -14.49
C GLY A 56 -4.77 -9.34 -13.87
N HIS A 57 -3.78 -8.45 -14.05
CA HIS A 57 -2.42 -8.61 -13.54
C HIS A 57 -2.25 -8.09 -12.10
N VAL A 58 -3.34 -7.88 -11.38
CA VAL A 58 -3.33 -7.42 -9.99
C VAL A 58 -3.79 -8.54 -9.08
N LYS A 59 -3.03 -8.77 -8.00
CA LYS A 59 -3.41 -9.68 -6.93
C LYS A 59 -4.00 -8.87 -5.77
N SER A 60 -4.94 -9.47 -5.05
CA SER A 60 -5.39 -8.90 -3.78
C SER A 60 -4.25 -8.98 -2.76
N LEU A 61 -4.25 -8.05 -1.80
CA LEU A 61 -3.27 -8.08 -0.70
C LEU A 61 -3.36 -9.39 0.10
N ALA A 62 -4.58 -9.90 0.32
CA ALA A 62 -4.81 -11.19 0.98
C ALA A 62 -4.14 -12.36 0.24
N ALA A 63 -4.25 -12.41 -1.10
CA ALA A 63 -3.61 -13.45 -1.90
C ALA A 63 -2.07 -13.36 -1.86
N ILE A 64 -1.52 -12.16 -1.64
CA ILE A 64 -0.08 -11.99 -1.42
C ILE A 64 0.32 -12.51 -0.04
N PHE A 65 -0.46 -12.23 1.02
CA PHE A 65 -0.17 -12.75 2.36
C PHE A 65 -0.23 -14.27 2.44
N GLU A 66 -1.25 -14.88 1.82
CA GLU A 66 -1.33 -16.33 1.68
C GLU A 66 -0.12 -16.92 0.95
N GLN A 67 0.35 -16.27 -0.11
CA GLN A 67 1.51 -16.74 -0.89
C GLN A 67 2.83 -16.70 -0.10
N TYR A 68 3.01 -15.70 0.77
CA TYR A 68 4.25 -15.49 1.51
C TYR A 68 4.21 -15.94 2.97
N SER A 69 3.10 -16.56 3.41
CA SER A 69 2.92 -17.05 4.78
C SER A 69 3.23 -15.99 5.84
N VAL A 70 2.82 -14.75 5.55
CA VAL A 70 2.92 -13.61 6.46
C VAL A 70 1.64 -13.52 7.28
#